data_AF-A0A524LA23-F1
#
_entry.id   AF-A0A524LA23-F1
#
_cell.length_a   1.000
_cell.length_b   1.000
_cell.length_c   1.000
_cell.angle_alpha   90.00
_cell.angle_beta   90.00
_cell.angle_gamma   90.00
#
_symmetry.space_group_name_H-M   'P 1'
#
loop_
_entity.id
_entity.type
_entity.pdbx_description
1 polymer ?
#
loop_
_entity_poly.entity_id
_entity_poly.type
_entity_poly.pdbx_seq_one_letter_code
_entity_poly.pdbx_strand_id
1 'polypeptide(L)'
;MSQVFISTVDGWDVEPLERKGYSLRYAEGGVETAPWDEQEPESAPADALLLLACNGAEGSGKGWALITDGSVRLLVNGEPVALGIALLRDRDELRVGSGAPVYFSTERLARVEACEREDEPRCPRCASSIARGELSVRCPSCQVLHHQRVGRECWTYLAKCALCDQPTDLAAGLRWTPEGF
;
A
#
# COMPACT_ATOMS: atom_id res chain seq x y z
N MET A 1 4.11 -3.48 -3.57
CA MET A 1 4.17 -2.06 -3.95
C MET A 1 3.26 -1.31 -2.99
N SER A 2 3.62 -0.10 -2.58
CA SER A 2 2.73 0.76 -1.77
C SER A 2 2.36 1.95 -2.66
N GLN A 3 1.24 2.61 -2.40
CA GLN A 3 0.76 3.74 -3.17
C GLN A 3 0.04 4.75 -2.28
N VAL A 4 -0.17 5.94 -2.82
CA VAL A 4 -1.02 6.96 -2.21
C VAL A 4 -2.19 7.24 -3.15
N PHE A 5 -3.38 7.31 -2.59
CA PHE A 5 -4.59 7.75 -3.25
C PHE A 5 -4.79 9.23 -2.93
N ILE A 6 -4.78 10.06 -3.96
CA ILE A 6 -4.93 11.51 -3.85
C ILE A 6 -6.31 11.90 -4.34
N SER A 7 -7.07 12.63 -3.53
CA SER A 7 -8.37 13.13 -3.94
C SER A 7 -8.17 14.23 -4.97
N THR A 8 -8.83 14.11 -6.12
CA THR A 8 -8.90 15.13 -7.17
C THR A 8 -10.35 15.52 -7.43
N VAL A 9 -10.56 16.57 -8.24
CA VAL A 9 -11.90 17.01 -8.65
C VAL A 9 -12.67 15.94 -9.44
N ASP A 10 -11.97 15.02 -10.10
CA ASP A 10 -12.52 13.99 -10.97
C ASP A 10 -12.51 12.58 -10.33
N GLY A 11 -12.08 12.45 -9.06
CA GLY A 11 -12.06 11.19 -8.33
C GLY A 11 -10.78 10.97 -7.53
N TRP A 12 -10.17 9.80 -7.70
CA TRP A 12 -8.93 9.42 -7.04
C TRP A 12 -7.83 9.24 -8.06
N ASP A 13 -6.72 9.96 -7.87
CA ASP A 13 -5.47 9.66 -8.58
C ASP A 13 -4.63 8.73 -7.72
N VAL A 14 -3.88 7.82 -8.36
CA VAL A 14 -3.13 6.77 -7.66
C VAL A 14 -1.66 6.87 -8.01
N GLU A 15 -0.86 7.23 -7.01
CA GLU A 15 0.57 7.47 -7.17
C GLU A 15 1.39 6.33 -6.55
N PRO A 16 2.12 5.54 -7.36
CA PRO A 16 2.91 4.42 -6.85
C PRO A 16 4.16 4.90 -6.09
N LEU A 17 4.35 4.36 -4.88
CA LEU A 17 5.52 4.61 -4.04
C LEU A 17 6.59 3.53 -4.29
N GLU A 18 7.39 3.73 -5.32
CA GLU A 18 8.48 2.86 -5.75
C GLU A 18 9.84 3.22 -5.14
N ARG A 19 10.03 4.47 -4.70
CA ARG A 19 11.26 4.99 -4.11
C ARG A 19 11.27 4.88 -2.58
N LYS A 20 12.42 5.19 -1.98
CA LYS A 20 12.62 5.16 -0.52
C LYS A 20 11.92 6.31 0.21
N GLY A 21 11.62 7.41 -0.49
CA GLY A 21 10.93 8.53 0.11
C GLY A 21 10.23 9.43 -0.89
N TYR A 22 9.19 10.11 -0.42
CA TYR A 22 8.33 11.00 -1.20
C TYR A 22 7.93 12.20 -0.36
N SER A 23 7.88 13.37 -0.99
CA SER A 23 7.19 14.53 -0.42
C SER A 23 5.74 14.57 -0.88
N LEU A 24 4.82 14.84 0.04
CA LEU A 24 3.46 15.26 -0.23
C LEU A 24 3.36 16.75 0.03
N ARG A 25 2.78 17.51 -0.89
CA ARG A 25 2.59 18.96 -0.76
C ARG A 25 1.14 19.32 -1.00
N TYR A 26 0.57 20.13 -0.12
CA TYR A 26 -0.77 20.67 -0.29
C TYR A 26 -0.68 22.03 -1.00
N ALA A 27 -1.36 22.16 -2.14
CA ALA A 27 -1.41 23.39 -2.94
C ALA A 27 -2.88 23.78 -3.20
N GLU A 28 -3.12 24.99 -3.73
CA GLU A 28 -4.48 25.50 -4.02
C GLU A 28 -5.29 24.61 -4.99
N GLY A 29 -4.65 23.68 -5.70
CA GLY A 29 -5.28 22.74 -6.63
C GLY A 29 -5.41 21.29 -6.15
N GLY A 30 -4.94 20.95 -4.95
CA GLY A 30 -4.95 19.57 -4.44
C GLY A 30 -3.64 19.17 -3.76
N VAL A 31 -3.36 17.87 -3.76
CA VAL A 31 -2.11 17.33 -3.21
C VAL A 31 -1.20 16.87 -4.33
N GLU A 32 0.05 17.28 -4.26
CA GLU A 32 1.10 16.86 -5.18
C GLU A 32 2.04 15.87 -4.47
N THR A 33 2.40 14.79 -5.15
CA THR A 33 3.49 13.91 -4.73
C THR A 33 4.71 14.11 -5.60
N ALA A 34 5.88 14.23 -4.98
CA ALA A 34 7.15 14.21 -5.68
C ALA A 34 8.11 13.23 -5.00
N PRO A 35 8.91 12.46 -5.75
CA PRO A 35 10.08 11.78 -5.21
C PRO A 35 10.89 12.69 -4.31
N TRP A 36 11.27 12.18 -3.14
CA TRP A 36 12.28 12.86 -2.34
C TRP A 36 13.65 12.56 -2.95
N ASP A 37 14.13 13.46 -3.80
CA ASP A 37 15.51 13.44 -4.27
C ASP A 37 16.38 14.22 -3.27
N GLU A 38 17.60 13.76 -3.03
CA GLU A 38 18.51 14.30 -1.99
C GLU A 38 18.90 15.78 -2.17
N GLN A 39 18.45 16.44 -3.25
CA GLN A 39 18.58 17.87 -3.43
C GLN A 39 17.45 18.60 -2.71
N GLU A 40 17.82 19.31 -1.64
CA GLU A 40 16.92 20.19 -0.90
C GLU A 40 16.14 21.11 -1.86
N PRO A 41 14.80 21.13 -1.80
CA PRO A 41 14.07 22.21 -2.44
C PRO A 41 14.47 23.53 -1.75
N GLU A 42 14.89 24.54 -2.53
CA GLU A 42 15.32 25.86 -2.03
C GLU A 42 14.30 26.56 -1.10
N SER A 43 13.04 26.10 -1.13
CA SER A 43 12.07 26.31 -0.05
C SER A 43 10.97 25.25 -0.15
N ALA A 44 10.95 24.28 0.78
CA ALA A 44 9.77 23.45 0.94
C ALA A 44 8.65 24.33 1.53
N PRO A 45 7.43 24.35 0.97
CA PRO A 45 6.30 25.00 1.62
C PRO A 45 6.06 24.38 3.01
N ALA A 46 5.50 25.18 3.93
CA ALA A 46 5.31 24.79 5.33
C ALA A 46 4.49 23.50 5.52
N ASP A 47 3.69 23.10 4.53
CA ASP A 47 2.77 21.96 4.59
C ASP A 47 3.31 20.69 3.92
N ALA A 48 4.63 20.58 3.74
CA ALA A 48 5.25 19.39 3.17
C ALA A 48 5.28 18.23 4.19
N LEU A 49 4.80 17.05 3.77
CA LEU A 49 4.99 15.80 4.50
C LEU A 49 6.04 14.95 3.79
N LEU A 50 6.84 14.20 4.55
CA LEU A 50 7.79 13.23 4.04
C LEU A 50 7.30 11.82 4.38
N LEU A 51 7.04 11.01 3.35
CA LEU A 51 6.84 9.58 3.45
C LEU A 51 8.19 8.89 3.32
N LEU A 52 8.54 8.03 4.27
CA LEU A 52 9.76 7.23 4.23
C LEU A 52 9.44 5.74 4.31
N ALA A 53 10.02 4.97 3.39
CA ALA A 53 10.02 3.52 3.49
C ALA A 53 10.96 3.09 4.62
N CYS A 54 10.40 2.48 5.65
CA CYS A 54 11.14 1.90 6.76
C CYS A 54 11.30 0.39 6.53
N ASN A 55 12.50 -0.13 6.73
CA ASN A 55 12.67 -1.56 6.85
C ASN A 55 12.11 -1.97 8.22
N GLY A 56 11.14 -2.89 8.23
CA GLY A 56 10.76 -3.55 9.46
C GLY A 56 11.88 -4.47 9.95
N ALA A 57 11.76 -4.94 11.19
CA ALA A 57 12.58 -6.05 11.68
C ALA A 57 12.48 -7.26 10.73
N GLU A 58 13.49 -8.13 10.75
CA GLU A 58 13.58 -9.31 9.88
C GLU A 58 12.24 -10.06 9.83
N GLY A 59 11.66 -10.23 8.64
CA GLY A 59 10.38 -10.92 8.42
C GLY A 59 9.10 -10.07 8.57
N SER A 60 9.17 -8.81 9.03
CA SER A 60 7.98 -7.96 9.22
C SER A 60 7.56 -7.11 7.99
N GLY A 61 8.35 -7.14 6.91
CA GLY A 61 8.06 -6.42 5.68
C GLY A 61 8.50 -4.95 5.70
N LYS A 62 8.22 -4.23 4.60
CA LYS A 62 8.46 -2.78 4.50
C LYS A 62 7.31 -2.03 5.18
N GLY A 63 7.63 -1.20 6.16
CA GLY A 63 6.72 -0.24 6.77
C GLY A 63 6.89 1.15 6.15
N TRP A 64 6.00 2.07 6.50
CA TRP A 64 6.12 3.48 6.09
C TRP A 64 5.98 4.38 7.30
N ALA A 65 6.84 5.39 7.37
CA ALA A 65 6.72 6.48 8.32
C ALA A 65 6.33 7.76 7.59
N LEU A 66 5.51 8.56 8.24
CA LEU A 66 5.16 9.91 7.87
C LEU A 66 5.89 10.86 8.80
N ILE A 67 6.57 11.86 8.26
CA ILE A 67 7.29 12.90 9.00
C ILE A 67 6.82 14.26 8.50
N THR A 68 6.56 15.19 9.41
CA THR A 68 6.22 16.57 9.10
C THR A 68 6.86 17.51 10.13
N ASP A 69 6.88 18.80 9.80
CA ASP A 69 7.27 19.81 10.78
C ASP A 69 6.24 19.84 11.93
N GLY A 70 6.71 20.02 13.16
CA GLY A 70 5.88 19.99 14.35
C GLY A 70 4.86 21.14 14.43
N SER A 71 4.97 22.17 13.59
CA SER A 71 3.97 23.24 13.47
C SER A 71 2.79 22.87 12.56
N VAL A 72 2.92 21.80 11.76
CA VAL A 72 1.88 21.35 10.82
C VAL A 72 0.81 20.56 11.58
N ARG A 73 -0.45 20.98 11.40
CA ARG A 73 -1.60 20.24 11.93
C ARG A 73 -1.88 19.02 11.05
N LEU A 74 -1.26 17.89 11.38
CA LEU A 74 -1.46 16.61 10.72
C LEU A 74 -2.43 15.73 11.52
N LEU A 75 -3.43 15.17 10.83
CA LEU A 75 -4.32 14.14 11.32
C LEU A 75 -4.06 12.83 10.56
N VAL A 76 -4.02 11.72 11.29
CA VAL A 76 -4.04 10.36 10.74
C VAL A 76 -5.30 9.67 11.25
N ASN A 77 -6.20 9.28 10.35
CA ASN A 77 -7.51 8.73 10.67
C ASN A 77 -8.31 9.63 11.65
N GLY A 78 -8.23 10.96 11.46
CA GLY A 78 -8.85 11.96 12.33
C GLY A 78 -8.12 12.25 13.65
N GLU A 79 -7.09 11.47 14.00
CA GLU A 79 -6.33 11.65 15.23
C GLU A 79 -5.09 12.52 14.99
N PRO A 80 -4.82 13.54 15.84
CA PRO A 80 -3.66 14.40 15.69
C PRO A 80 -2.34 13.66 15.91
N VAL A 81 -1.38 13.87 15.02
CA VAL A 81 -0.03 13.30 15.13
C VAL A 81 0.84 14.17 16.03
N ALA A 82 1.05 13.72 17.27
CA ALA A 82 1.98 14.37 18.18
C ALA A 82 3.42 14.25 17.66
N LEU A 83 4.19 15.35 17.73
CA LEU A 83 5.61 15.44 17.31
C LEU A 83 5.87 15.30 15.80
N GLY A 84 4.82 15.30 14.98
CA GLY A 84 4.96 15.27 13.52
C GLY A 84 5.48 13.94 12.95
N ILE A 85 5.43 12.84 13.69
CA ILE A 85 5.87 11.51 13.21
C ILE A 85 4.80 10.45 13.46
N ALA A 86 4.44 9.69 12.42
CA ALA A 86 3.49 8.57 12.51
C ALA A 86 3.94 7.36 11.68
N LEU A 87 3.64 6.15 12.14
CA LEU A 87 3.76 4.94 11.32
C LEU A 87 2.45 4.68 10.59
N LEU A 88 2.53 4.49 9.27
CA LEU A 88 1.38 4.29 8.42
C LEU A 88 1.00 2.82 8.27
N ARG A 89 -0.30 2.56 8.23
CA ARG A 89 -0.95 1.27 7.98
C ARG A 89 -1.77 1.34 6.70
N ASP A 90 -2.07 0.17 6.15
CA ASP A 90 -2.95 0.07 4.98
C ASP A 90 -4.25 0.85 5.20
N ARG A 91 -4.56 1.76 4.26
CA ARG A 91 -5.79 2.57 4.20
C ARG A 91 -5.87 3.70 5.23
N ASP A 92 -4.75 4.10 5.81
CA ASP A 92 -4.72 5.30 6.66
C ASP A 92 -5.11 6.54 5.87
N GLU A 93 -6.06 7.30 6.41
CA GLU A 93 -6.41 8.64 5.96
C GLU A 93 -5.42 9.65 6.55
N LEU A 94 -4.89 10.53 5.72
CA LEU A 94 -3.99 11.63 6.05
C LEU A 94 -4.70 12.95 5.75
N ARG A 95 -4.71 13.88 6.72
CA ARG A 95 -5.18 15.26 6.49
C ARG A 95 -4.20 16.27 7.06
N VAL A 96 -3.86 17.27 6.25
CA VAL A 96 -3.05 18.41 6.69
C VAL A 96 -3.92 19.65 6.73
N GLY A 97 -3.98 20.31 7.89
CA GLY A 97 -4.78 21.51 8.10
C GLY A 97 -6.25 21.28 7.74
N SER A 98 -6.77 22.07 6.80
CA SER A 98 -8.11 21.94 6.23
C SER A 98 -8.10 21.37 4.80
N GLY A 99 -6.99 20.77 4.37
CA GLY A 99 -6.84 20.19 3.03
C GLY A 99 -7.72 18.95 2.80
N ALA A 100 -7.82 18.56 1.53
CA ALA A 100 -8.51 17.33 1.13
C ALA A 100 -7.83 16.08 1.73
N PRO A 101 -8.58 15.01 2.03
CA PRO A 101 -7.97 13.78 2.53
C PRO A 101 -7.13 13.11 1.45
N VAL A 102 -5.98 12.61 1.88
CA VAL A 102 -5.10 11.72 1.12
C VAL A 102 -5.13 10.38 1.81
N TYR A 103 -5.07 9.28 1.08
CA TYR A 103 -5.03 7.97 1.72
C TYR A 103 -3.79 7.18 1.34
N PHE A 104 -3.14 6.60 2.33
CA PHE A 104 -2.02 5.70 2.14
C PHE A 104 -2.52 4.26 2.02
N SER A 105 -2.01 3.50 1.05
CA SER A 105 -2.38 2.11 0.85
C SER A 105 -1.18 1.26 0.50
N THR A 106 -1.17 0.07 1.05
CA THR A 106 -0.23 -1.01 0.73
C THR A 106 -0.90 -2.10 -0.11
N GLU A 107 -2.13 -1.88 -0.60
CA GLU A 107 -2.84 -2.83 -1.46
C GLU A 107 -1.95 -3.24 -2.64
N ARG A 108 -1.87 -4.56 -2.88
CA ARG A 108 -1.07 -5.13 -3.96
C ARG A 108 -1.98 -5.91 -4.88
N LEU A 109 -1.71 -5.84 -6.18
CA LEU A 109 -2.31 -6.78 -7.12
C LEU A 109 -1.81 -8.20 -6.83
N ALA A 110 -2.69 -9.17 -7.09
CA ALA A 110 -2.30 -10.58 -7.10
C ALA A 110 -1.23 -10.79 -8.18
N ARG A 111 -0.10 -11.40 -7.79
CA ARG A 111 1.01 -11.69 -8.71
C ARG A 111 1.44 -13.13 -8.53
N VAL A 112 1.89 -13.73 -9.65
CA VAL A 112 2.50 -15.06 -9.64
C VAL A 112 3.97 -14.88 -9.29
N GLU A 113 4.36 -15.40 -8.14
CA GLU A 113 5.71 -15.29 -7.60
C GLU A 113 6.15 -16.62 -6.99
N ALA A 114 7.47 -16.82 -6.92
CA ALA A 114 8.03 -17.97 -6.23
C ALA A 114 7.74 -17.87 -4.72
N CYS A 115 7.30 -18.97 -4.10
CA CYS A 115 7.08 -19.02 -2.66
C CYS A 115 8.43 -18.87 -1.92
N GLU A 116 8.56 -17.85 -1.07
CA GLU A 116 9.78 -17.62 -0.27
C GLU A 116 9.68 -18.22 1.14
N ARG A 117 8.57 -18.87 1.48
CA ARG A 117 8.31 -19.38 2.82
C ARG A 117 8.99 -20.72 3.08
N GLU A 118 9.67 -20.85 4.21
CA GLU A 118 10.31 -22.09 4.66
C GLU A 118 9.32 -23.10 5.26
N ASP A 119 8.17 -22.64 5.77
CA ASP A 119 7.19 -23.48 6.47
C ASP A 119 6.23 -24.24 5.54
N GLU A 120 6.47 -24.21 4.22
CA GLU A 120 5.69 -24.92 3.19
C GLU A 120 4.16 -24.85 3.39
N PRO A 121 3.56 -23.65 3.30
CA PRO A 121 2.16 -23.45 3.62
C PRO A 121 1.25 -24.31 2.74
N ARG A 122 0.12 -24.76 3.28
CA ARG A 122 -0.88 -25.52 2.51
C ARG A 122 -1.74 -24.61 1.65
N CYS A 123 -1.89 -24.96 0.39
CA CYS A 123 -2.87 -24.33 -0.48
C CYS A 123 -4.29 -24.70 -0.01
N PRO A 124 -5.18 -23.74 0.28
CA PRO A 124 -6.52 -24.02 0.79
C PRO A 124 -7.44 -24.69 -0.25
N ARG A 125 -7.06 -24.73 -1.54
CA ARG A 125 -7.87 -25.39 -2.58
C ARG A 125 -7.53 -26.87 -2.76
N CYS A 126 -6.26 -27.18 -3.01
CA CYS A 126 -5.83 -28.56 -3.27
C CYS A 126 -5.31 -29.26 -2.01
N ALA A 127 -5.30 -28.58 -0.86
CA ALA A 127 -4.78 -29.04 0.44
C ALA A 127 -3.31 -29.49 0.46
N SER A 128 -2.59 -29.35 -0.67
CA SER A 128 -1.19 -29.72 -0.82
C SER A 128 -0.29 -28.59 -0.34
N SER A 129 0.90 -28.92 0.16
CA SER A 129 1.93 -27.94 0.51
C SER A 129 2.45 -27.19 -0.73
N ILE A 130 2.83 -25.93 -0.55
CA ILE A 130 3.50 -25.08 -1.52
C ILE A 130 4.97 -25.03 -1.12
N ALA A 131 5.83 -25.69 -1.90
CA ALA A 131 7.26 -25.75 -1.59
C ALA A 131 7.93 -24.38 -1.83
N ARG A 132 9.06 -24.13 -1.15
CA ARG A 132 9.89 -22.95 -1.45
C ARG A 132 10.33 -22.98 -2.92
N GLY A 133 10.26 -21.84 -3.58
CA GLY A 133 10.55 -21.69 -5.01
C GLY A 133 9.37 -22.03 -5.94
N GLU A 134 8.31 -22.69 -5.45
CA GLU A 134 7.15 -23.04 -6.26
C GLU A 134 6.32 -21.80 -6.61
N LEU A 135 5.82 -21.73 -7.86
CA LEU A 135 4.98 -20.62 -8.29
C LEU A 135 3.63 -20.61 -7.56
N SER A 136 3.36 -19.46 -6.96
CA SER A 136 2.21 -19.24 -6.10
C SER A 136 1.67 -17.83 -6.25
N VAL A 137 0.44 -17.62 -5.80
CA VAL A 137 -0.17 -16.30 -5.66
C VAL A 137 -0.55 -16.11 -4.21
N ARG A 138 -0.11 -14.99 -3.62
CA ARG A 138 -0.57 -14.54 -2.30
C ARG A 138 -1.84 -13.71 -2.50
N CYS A 139 -2.92 -14.09 -1.82
CA CYS A 139 -4.16 -13.33 -1.85
C CYS A 139 -3.91 -11.89 -1.32
N PRO A 140 -4.20 -10.84 -2.10
CA PRO A 140 -4.06 -9.45 -1.64
C PRO A 140 -4.83 -9.10 -0.36
N SER A 141 -5.96 -9.76 -0.13
CA SER A 141 -6.84 -9.46 1.00
C SER A 141 -6.47 -10.27 2.23
N CYS A 142 -6.54 -11.61 2.17
CA CYS A 142 -6.34 -12.47 3.35
C CYS A 142 -4.91 -13.04 3.48
N GLN A 143 -3.98 -12.68 2.59
CA GLN A 143 -2.56 -13.05 2.62
C GLN A 143 -2.23 -14.56 2.52
N VAL A 144 -3.23 -15.42 2.30
CA VAL A 144 -3.04 -16.85 2.07
C VAL A 144 -2.48 -17.15 0.69
N LEU A 145 -1.61 -18.18 0.61
CA LEU A 145 -0.94 -18.60 -0.61
C LEU A 145 -1.73 -19.70 -1.33
N HIS A 146 -1.77 -19.60 -2.66
CA HIS A 146 -2.36 -20.57 -3.57
C HIS A 146 -1.34 -21.00 -4.61
N HIS A 147 -1.37 -22.26 -5.05
CA HIS A 147 -0.59 -22.67 -6.23
C HIS A 147 -1.04 -21.90 -7.48
N GLN A 148 -0.09 -21.51 -8.32
CA GLN A 148 -0.37 -20.97 -9.65
C GLN A 148 0.74 -21.40 -10.61
N ARG A 149 0.62 -22.63 -11.13
CA ARG A 149 1.52 -23.21 -12.14
C ARG A 149 0.73 -24.08 -13.11
N VAL A 150 1.37 -24.45 -14.22
CA VAL A 150 0.77 -25.38 -15.21
C VAL A 150 0.33 -26.67 -14.54
N GLY A 151 -0.96 -27.02 -14.69
CA GLY A 151 -1.58 -28.21 -14.10
C GLY A 151 -1.94 -28.07 -12.63
N ARG A 152 -1.77 -26.88 -12.03
CA ARG A 152 -2.17 -26.55 -10.66
C ARG A 152 -2.43 -25.04 -10.52
N GLU A 153 -3.38 -24.55 -11.29
CA GLU A 153 -3.84 -23.15 -11.35
C GLU A 153 -4.81 -22.82 -10.21
N CYS A 154 -4.48 -23.24 -8.97
CA CYS A 154 -5.38 -23.14 -7.84
C CYS A 154 -5.86 -21.71 -7.56
N TRP A 155 -5.09 -20.65 -7.84
CA TRP A 155 -5.57 -19.28 -7.67
C TRP A 155 -6.70 -18.97 -8.66
N THR A 156 -6.41 -19.03 -9.96
CA THR A 156 -7.35 -18.68 -11.04
C THR A 156 -8.45 -19.71 -11.30
N TYR A 157 -8.41 -20.88 -10.65
CA TYR A 157 -9.37 -21.97 -10.84
C TYR A 157 -10.84 -21.57 -10.60
N LEU A 158 -11.10 -20.69 -9.63
CA LEU A 158 -12.43 -20.13 -9.36
C LEU A 158 -12.33 -18.61 -9.25
N ALA A 159 -13.42 -17.91 -9.54
CA ALA A 159 -13.50 -16.44 -9.58
C ALA A 159 -13.12 -15.71 -8.27
N LYS A 160 -13.17 -16.38 -7.11
CA LYS A 160 -12.85 -15.80 -5.80
C LYS A 160 -11.87 -16.66 -5.02
N CYS A 161 -11.07 -16.04 -4.16
CA CYS A 161 -10.18 -16.69 -3.21
C CYS A 161 -10.96 -17.76 -2.40
N ALA A 162 -10.28 -18.84 -2.01
CA ALA A 162 -10.93 -19.91 -1.26
C ALA A 162 -11.38 -19.50 0.15
N LEU A 163 -10.85 -18.40 0.69
CA LEU A 163 -11.05 -17.98 2.08
C LEU A 163 -11.64 -16.56 2.24
N CYS A 164 -11.80 -15.81 1.16
CA CYS A 164 -12.37 -14.46 1.20
C CYS A 164 -12.99 -14.07 -0.15
N ASP A 165 -13.63 -12.91 -0.21
CA ASP A 165 -14.28 -12.40 -1.42
C ASP A 165 -13.34 -11.77 -2.46
N GLN A 166 -12.02 -11.91 -2.29
CA GLN A 166 -11.05 -11.37 -3.24
C GLN A 166 -11.17 -12.07 -4.61
N PRO A 167 -11.39 -11.34 -5.71
CA PRO A 167 -11.35 -11.90 -7.06
C PRO A 167 -9.98 -12.48 -7.39
N THR A 168 -9.97 -13.53 -8.21
CA THR A 168 -8.73 -14.24 -8.59
C THR A 168 -8.21 -13.90 -9.97
N ASP A 169 -8.91 -13.02 -10.69
CA ASP A 169 -8.36 -12.46 -11.91
C ASP A 169 -7.09 -11.66 -11.57
N LEU A 170 -5.98 -12.03 -12.19
CA LEU A 170 -4.69 -11.34 -12.04
C LEU A 170 -4.74 -9.92 -12.62
N ALA A 171 -5.73 -9.62 -13.46
CA ALA A 171 -5.98 -8.32 -14.05
C ALA A 171 -7.10 -7.53 -13.35
N ALA A 172 -7.58 -7.96 -12.17
CA ALA A 172 -8.73 -7.35 -11.48
C ALA A 172 -8.54 -5.87 -11.04
N GLY A 173 -7.34 -5.30 -11.20
CA GLY A 173 -7.02 -3.95 -10.72
C GLY A 173 -7.01 -3.83 -9.19
N LEU A 174 -6.75 -2.62 -8.70
CA LEU A 174 -6.89 -2.29 -7.27
C LEU A 174 -8.38 -2.23 -6.94
N ARG A 175 -8.77 -2.78 -5.78
CA ARG A 175 -10.19 -2.85 -5.39
C ARG A 175 -10.57 -1.80 -4.38
N TRP A 176 -9.61 -1.35 -3.58
CA TRP A 176 -9.89 -0.36 -2.59
C TRP A 176 -9.84 1.02 -3.21
N THR A 177 -10.97 1.71 -3.14
CA THR A 177 -11.07 3.15 -3.31
C THR A 177 -11.59 3.71 -1.99
N PRO A 178 -11.07 4.84 -1.49
CA PRO A 178 -11.62 5.47 -0.30
C PRO A 178 -13.12 5.75 -0.51
N GLU A 179 -13.97 5.33 0.44
CA GLU A 179 -15.41 5.55 0.39
C GLU A 179 -15.71 7.03 0.70
N GLY A 180 -16.39 7.72 -0.21
CA GLY A 180 -16.66 9.15 -0.05
C GLY A 180 -17.13 9.87 -1.31
N PHE A 181 -18.24 9.40 -1.91
CA PHE A 181 -19.21 10.23 -2.62
C PHE A 181 -20.62 9.71 -2.30
#